data_AF-A0A8H5F3Q3-F1
#
_entry.id   AF-A0A8H5F3Q3-F1
#
_cell.length_a   1.000
_cell.length_b   1.000
_cell.length_c   1.000
_cell.angle_alpha   90.00
_cell.angle_beta   90.00
_cell.angle_gamma   90.00
#
_symmetry.space_group_name_H-M   'P 1'
#
loop_
_entity.id
_entity.type
_entity.pdbx_description
1 polymer ?
#
loop_
_entity_poly.entity_id
_entity_poly.type
_entity_poly.pdbx_seq_one_letter_code
_entity_poly.pdbx_strand_id
1 'polypeptide(L)'
;MFILQSATHAAILGASLVAAASGNAVNINNGGPAEVSSAFKKLSGAAAHTALHDSSARCNASRCHQNTRTKYLDNLELWMLGEGGDYEGNRFIWLHGGAGVGKSAIMQSIVERCTQHGVILGTFFFSRMDISRNFAEVLIPTLAYQLAGAFPEAMAILAPIIHRDPLIFTASLRTQVRELLVRPILYLVDIGVIGNTVGLRRVFVIDGLDECSDPQQQALVIEVVASMLNAHHIPFHFLISSRFEVAISNAFQKASGGHESFASISLDHDYDATSDIGHFIADSFRDIVKLHPLRADIPENWPSPRAIDNLKWRTSGLFIHAATVMKFIASPDGNPARLLQVVEELELSPMGNPFGQPEELYLHFLTSAKYTKEVHRTQTKCTCTKLDYSPAEVLYVTIGILLVSAITVIGLAFAAKKI
;
A
#
# COMPACT_ATOMS: atom_id res chain seq x y z
N MET A 1 -1.22 24.34 -29.33
CA MET A 1 -0.46 24.52 -30.59
C MET A 1 0.75 25.42 -30.32
N PHE A 2 1.83 24.92 -29.70
CA PHE A 2 3.04 25.73 -29.40
C PHE A 2 4.37 24.93 -29.38
N ILE A 3 4.44 23.73 -30.00
CA ILE A 3 5.64 22.87 -29.96
C ILE A 3 6.89 23.55 -30.58
N LEU A 4 6.73 24.59 -31.41
CA LEU A 4 7.83 25.23 -32.15
C LEU A 4 8.20 26.63 -31.65
N GLN A 5 7.57 27.14 -30.58
CA GLN A 5 7.66 28.58 -30.25
C GLN A 5 9.05 29.04 -29.78
N SER A 6 9.98 28.12 -29.54
CA SER A 6 11.37 28.41 -29.15
C SER A 6 12.41 27.50 -29.83
N ALA A 7 12.02 26.77 -30.88
CA ALA A 7 12.95 25.91 -31.62
C ALA A 7 13.89 26.76 -32.49
N THR A 8 15.20 26.57 -32.35
CA THR A 8 16.20 27.22 -33.23
C THR A 8 16.36 26.47 -34.55
N HIS A 9 16.09 25.16 -34.55
CA HIS A 9 16.09 24.31 -35.75
C HIS A 9 14.93 23.32 -35.64
N ALA A 10 14.12 23.20 -36.70
CA ALA A 10 13.06 22.21 -36.80
C ALA A 10 13.13 21.50 -38.16
N ALA A 11 13.07 20.17 -38.14
CA ALA A 11 13.03 19.34 -39.33
C ALA A 11 11.93 18.29 -39.21
N ILE A 12 11.18 18.09 -40.31
CA ILE A 12 10.27 16.96 -40.46
C ILE A 12 11.00 15.92 -41.31
N LEU A 13 11.33 14.78 -40.69
CA LEU A 13 11.99 13.65 -41.36
C LEU A 13 11.01 12.47 -41.34
N GLY A 14 10.26 12.28 -42.43
CA GLY A 14 9.19 11.30 -42.48
C GLY A 14 8.03 11.67 -41.54
N ALA A 15 7.69 10.78 -40.59
CA ALA A 15 6.67 11.01 -39.56
C ALA A 15 7.23 11.57 -38.24
N SER A 16 8.53 11.92 -38.21
CA SER A 16 9.19 12.48 -37.03
C SER A 16 9.28 14.00 -37.12
N LEU A 17 8.91 14.69 -36.04
CA LEU A 17 9.23 16.10 -35.83
C LEU A 17 10.45 16.19 -34.90
N VAL A 18 11.55 16.74 -35.41
CA VAL A 18 12.74 17.05 -34.61
C VAL A 18 12.77 18.54 -34.37
N ALA A 19 12.66 18.97 -33.12
CA ALA A 19 12.83 20.35 -32.70
C ALA A 19 14.03 20.46 -31.75
N ALA A 20 14.96 21.37 -32.05
CA ALA A 20 16.12 21.66 -31.21
C ALA A 20 15.98 23.06 -30.60
N ALA A 21 16.12 23.16 -29.28
CA ALA A 21 16.22 24.43 -28.56
C ALA A 21 17.34 24.33 -27.52
N SER A 22 18.29 25.27 -27.56
CA SER A 22 19.29 25.49 -26.50
C SER A 22 20.04 24.22 -26.02
N GLY A 23 20.41 23.32 -26.93
CA GLY A 23 21.16 22.10 -26.63
C GLY A 23 20.32 20.84 -26.33
N ASN A 24 18.99 20.96 -26.24
CA ASN A 24 18.08 19.82 -26.12
C ASN A 24 17.36 19.57 -27.46
N ALA A 25 17.47 18.33 -27.97
CA ALA A 25 16.71 17.85 -29.12
C ALA A 25 15.50 17.03 -28.64
N VAL A 26 14.30 17.48 -28.98
CA VAL A 26 13.07 16.70 -28.81
C VAL A 26 12.75 16.07 -30.16
N ASN A 27 12.89 14.75 -30.24
CA ASN A 27 12.42 13.96 -31.37
C ASN A 27 11.04 13.39 -31.01
N ILE A 28 9.99 13.97 -31.58
CA ILE A 28 8.63 13.45 -31.50
C ILE A 28 8.46 12.54 -32.70
N ASN A 29 8.61 11.24 -32.49
CA ASN A 29 8.32 10.26 -33.51
C ASN A 29 6.90 9.74 -33.26
N ASN A 30 5.96 10.11 -34.14
CA ASN A 30 4.66 9.44 -34.17
C ASN A 30 4.88 8.07 -34.81
N GLY A 31 5.44 7.14 -34.02
CA GLY A 31 5.55 5.75 -34.41
C GLY A 31 4.19 5.25 -34.88
N GLY A 32 4.17 4.42 -35.92
CA GLY A 32 2.91 3.86 -36.42
C GLY A 32 2.15 3.12 -35.31
N PRO A 33 0.84 2.89 -35.45
CA PRO A 33 0.02 2.22 -34.41
C PRO A 33 0.61 0.89 -33.90
N ALA A 34 1.30 0.15 -34.77
CA ALA A 34 1.99 -1.09 -34.43
C ALA A 34 3.19 -0.89 -33.49
N GLU A 35 3.94 0.20 -33.64
CA GLU A 35 5.08 0.52 -32.79
C GLU A 35 4.62 0.91 -31.39
N VAL A 36 3.60 1.76 -31.28
CA VAL A 36 3.01 2.15 -30.00
C VAL A 36 2.47 0.91 -29.26
N SER A 37 1.77 0.03 -29.97
CA SER A 37 1.25 -1.22 -29.40
C SER A 37 2.36 -2.15 -28.88
N SER A 38 3.44 -2.31 -29.66
CA SER A 38 4.62 -3.09 -29.26
C SER A 38 5.28 -2.53 -27.99
N ALA A 39 5.50 -1.22 -27.93
CA ALA A 39 6.09 -0.57 -26.76
C ALA A 39 5.19 -0.69 -25.53
N PHE A 40 3.88 -0.49 -25.69
CA PHE A 40 2.92 -0.65 -24.59
C PHE A 40 2.92 -2.08 -24.04
N LYS A 41 3.02 -3.09 -24.91
CA LYS A 41 3.14 -4.50 -24.50
C LYS A 41 4.42 -4.76 -23.70
N LYS A 42 5.56 -4.17 -24.11
CA LYS A 42 6.82 -4.26 -23.36
C LYS A 42 6.71 -3.59 -21.99
N LEU A 43 6.10 -2.40 -21.93
CA LEU A 43 5.85 -1.67 -20.69
C LEU A 43 4.95 -2.46 -19.74
N SER A 44 3.86 -3.04 -20.26
CA SER A 44 2.98 -3.93 -19.50
C SER A 44 3.74 -5.15 -18.96
N GLY A 45 4.62 -5.76 -19.77
CA GLY A 45 5.43 -6.91 -19.33
C GLY A 45 6.43 -6.58 -18.22
N ALA A 46 6.84 -5.32 -18.09
CA ALA A 46 7.71 -4.84 -17.01
C ALA A 46 6.95 -4.36 -15.77
N ALA A 47 5.63 -4.18 -15.87
CA ALA A 47 4.79 -3.69 -14.78
C ALA A 47 4.37 -4.83 -13.82
N ALA A 48 4.38 -4.53 -12.53
CA ALA A 48 3.85 -5.39 -11.48
C ALA A 48 2.33 -5.20 -11.38
N HIS A 49 1.57 -5.93 -12.22
CA HIS A 49 0.10 -5.86 -12.23
C HIS A 49 -0.56 -6.21 -10.89
N THR A 50 0.15 -6.96 -10.03
CA THR A 50 -0.27 -7.31 -8.67
C THR A 50 -0.21 -6.12 -7.69
N ALA A 51 0.54 -5.06 -8.01
CA ALA A 51 0.74 -3.89 -7.16
C ALA A 51 -0.34 -2.81 -7.32
N LEU A 52 -1.17 -2.88 -8.36
CA LEU A 52 -2.23 -1.92 -8.64
C LEU A 52 -3.36 -2.03 -7.61
N HIS A 53 -3.95 -0.91 -7.20
CA HIS A 53 -5.00 -0.87 -6.17
C HIS A 53 -6.22 -1.77 -6.45
N ASP A 54 -6.56 -1.97 -7.72
CA ASP A 54 -7.71 -2.73 -8.23
C ASP A 54 -7.34 -4.15 -8.72
N SER A 55 -6.10 -4.58 -8.47
CA SER A 55 -5.63 -5.92 -8.84
C SER A 55 -6.42 -7.02 -8.13
N SER A 56 -6.74 -8.11 -8.84
CA SER A 56 -7.38 -9.29 -8.25
C SER A 56 -6.50 -9.95 -7.17
N ALA A 57 -5.18 -9.81 -7.24
CA ALA A 57 -4.24 -10.22 -6.21
C ALA A 57 -4.43 -9.45 -4.88
N ARG A 58 -5.18 -8.35 -4.91
CA ARG A 58 -5.52 -7.48 -3.78
C ARG A 58 -7.01 -7.51 -3.45
N CYS A 59 -7.75 -8.54 -3.84
CA CYS A 59 -9.17 -8.69 -3.50
C CYS A 59 -9.44 -8.60 -1.98
N ASN A 60 -8.49 -9.05 -1.16
CA ASN A 60 -8.54 -9.01 0.30
C ASN A 60 -7.78 -7.80 0.91
N ALA A 61 -7.50 -6.76 0.12
CA ALA A 61 -6.85 -5.56 0.64
C ALA A 61 -7.66 -4.94 1.78
N SER A 62 -6.97 -4.52 2.84
CA SER A 62 -7.59 -3.84 3.96
C SER A 62 -8.15 -2.49 3.53
N ARG A 63 -9.30 -2.13 4.11
CA ARG A 63 -9.97 -0.83 3.94
C ARG A 63 -10.27 -0.27 5.32
N CYS A 64 -10.32 1.05 5.44
CA CYS A 64 -10.86 1.66 6.64
C CYS A 64 -12.30 1.19 6.84
N HIS A 65 -12.62 0.82 8.08
CA HIS A 65 -14.01 0.52 8.43
C HIS A 65 -14.85 1.79 8.30
N GLN A 66 -16.14 1.64 8.02
CA GLN A 66 -17.03 2.78 7.84
C GLN A 66 -16.99 3.68 9.09
N ASN A 67 -16.92 5.00 8.86
CA ASN A 67 -16.83 6.02 9.91
C ASN A 67 -15.58 5.95 10.81
N THR A 68 -14.54 5.23 10.38
CA THR A 68 -13.22 5.26 11.04
C THR A 68 -12.21 6.00 10.17
N ARG A 69 -11.19 6.58 10.81
CA ARG A 69 -10.10 7.35 10.18
C ARG A 69 -10.61 8.50 9.30
N THR A 70 -11.82 8.97 9.52
CA THR A 70 -12.50 9.97 8.68
C THR A 70 -11.68 11.24 8.58
N LYS A 71 -11.16 11.76 9.70
CA LYS A 71 -10.29 12.95 9.70
C LYS A 71 -9.13 12.83 8.69
N TYR A 72 -8.45 11.68 8.65
CA TYR A 72 -7.34 11.47 7.72
C TYR A 72 -7.82 11.33 6.28
N LEU A 73 -8.89 10.55 6.07
CA LEU A 73 -9.45 10.34 4.73
C LEU A 73 -9.97 11.65 4.14
N ASP A 74 -10.71 12.43 4.93
CA ASP A 74 -11.33 13.68 4.50
C ASP A 74 -10.26 14.75 4.24
N ASN A 75 -9.24 14.87 5.10
CA ASN A 75 -8.12 15.80 4.87
C ASN A 75 -7.29 15.41 3.64
N LEU A 76 -7.03 14.12 3.44
CA LEU A 76 -6.32 13.64 2.25
C LEU A 76 -7.17 13.84 1.00
N GLU A 77 -8.48 13.67 1.07
CA GLU A 77 -9.41 13.86 -0.04
C GLU A 77 -9.46 15.34 -0.46
N LEU A 78 -9.65 16.26 0.49
CA LEU A 78 -9.54 17.70 0.25
C LEU A 78 -8.20 18.07 -0.38
N TRP A 79 -7.12 17.46 0.11
CA TRP A 79 -5.82 17.61 -0.51
C TRP A 79 -5.81 17.08 -1.95
N MET A 80 -6.20 15.85 -2.24
CA MET A 80 -6.16 15.33 -3.62
C MET A 80 -7.05 16.13 -4.58
N LEU A 81 -8.16 16.69 -4.11
CA LEU A 81 -9.08 17.51 -4.91
C LEU A 81 -8.64 18.98 -5.06
N GLY A 82 -7.67 19.44 -4.28
CA GLY A 82 -7.25 20.85 -4.30
C GLY A 82 -8.20 21.80 -3.61
N GLU A 83 -8.98 21.29 -2.67
CA GLU A 83 -10.05 22.03 -1.99
C GLU A 83 -9.58 22.60 -0.64
N GLY A 84 -8.27 22.75 -0.44
CA GLY A 84 -7.67 23.23 0.80
C GLY A 84 -7.34 22.11 1.79
N GLY A 85 -7.46 22.43 3.08
CA GLY A 85 -7.23 21.53 4.19
C GLY A 85 -5.82 21.60 4.78
N ASP A 86 -5.56 20.72 5.75
CA ASP A 86 -4.33 20.72 6.56
C ASP A 86 -3.05 20.49 5.73
N TYR A 87 -3.18 19.99 4.51
CA TYR A 87 -2.06 19.64 3.64
C TYR A 87 -1.94 20.55 2.40
N GLU A 88 -2.60 21.71 2.39
CA GLU A 88 -2.50 22.68 1.30
C GLU A 88 -1.02 23.05 1.00
N GLY A 89 -0.68 23.20 -0.28
CA GLY A 89 0.69 23.49 -0.73
C GLY A 89 1.68 22.30 -0.71
N ASN A 90 1.33 21.18 -0.07
CA ASN A 90 2.20 20.00 -0.05
C ASN A 90 2.14 19.23 -1.36
N ARG A 91 3.32 18.90 -1.91
CA ARG A 91 3.52 18.09 -3.11
C ARG A 91 3.97 16.66 -2.81
N PHE A 92 4.52 16.44 -1.63
CA PHE A 92 4.96 15.11 -1.20
C PHE A 92 4.53 14.88 0.25
N ILE A 93 3.56 14.00 0.44
CA ILE A 93 3.08 13.58 1.74
C ILE A 93 3.61 12.19 2.07
N TRP A 94 4.15 12.05 3.28
CA TRP A 94 4.56 10.77 3.85
C TRP A 94 3.70 10.39 5.06
N LEU A 95 2.86 9.36 4.91
CA LEU A 95 2.05 8.78 5.97
C LEU A 95 2.83 7.66 6.67
N HIS A 96 3.20 7.86 7.93
CA HIS A 96 3.97 6.87 8.67
C HIS A 96 3.32 6.43 9.97
N GLY A 97 3.77 5.27 10.46
CA GLY A 97 3.31 4.72 11.74
C GLY A 97 3.73 3.27 11.94
N GLY A 98 3.45 2.71 13.11
CA GLY A 98 3.76 1.33 13.49
C GLY A 98 3.07 0.26 12.63
N ALA A 99 3.42 -1.00 12.85
CA ALA A 99 2.72 -2.11 12.23
C ALA A 99 1.28 -2.17 12.75
N GLY A 100 0.31 -2.45 11.86
CA GLY A 100 -1.08 -2.69 12.28
C GLY A 100 -1.91 -1.46 12.67
N VAL A 101 -1.36 -0.24 12.56
CA VAL A 101 -2.09 1.01 12.83
C VAL A 101 -3.10 1.39 11.73
N GLY A 102 -3.02 0.75 10.55
CA GLY A 102 -3.99 0.94 9.45
C GLY A 102 -3.52 1.81 8.28
N LYS A 103 -2.21 2.00 8.08
CA LYS A 103 -1.66 2.75 6.92
C LYS A 103 -2.22 2.27 5.58
N SER A 104 -2.04 0.98 5.25
CA SER A 104 -2.52 0.41 3.98
C SER A 104 -4.04 0.48 3.83
N ALA A 105 -4.78 0.44 4.94
CA ALA A 105 -6.23 0.60 4.93
C ALA A 105 -6.64 2.03 4.55
N ILE A 106 -5.96 3.05 5.08
CA ILE A 106 -6.13 4.45 4.68
C ILE A 106 -5.76 4.62 3.21
N MET A 107 -4.61 4.08 2.79
CA MET A 107 -4.10 4.20 1.42
C MET A 107 -5.03 3.56 0.38
N GLN A 108 -5.58 2.37 0.68
CA GLN A 108 -6.57 1.74 -0.18
C GLN A 108 -7.88 2.53 -0.22
N SER A 109 -8.40 2.95 0.93
CA SER A 109 -9.67 3.68 1.02
C SER A 109 -9.61 5.04 0.35
N ILE A 110 -8.53 5.80 0.49
CA ILE A 110 -8.41 7.11 -0.16
C ILE A 110 -8.30 6.98 -1.68
N VAL A 111 -7.55 5.99 -2.17
CA VAL A 111 -7.50 5.71 -3.61
C VAL A 111 -8.89 5.38 -4.14
N GLU A 112 -9.63 4.49 -3.48
CA GLU A 112 -10.98 4.10 -3.94
C GLU A 112 -11.96 5.27 -3.93
N ARG A 113 -11.90 6.16 -2.92
CA ARG A 113 -12.70 7.40 -2.89
C ARG A 113 -12.34 8.31 -4.06
N CYS A 114 -11.05 8.53 -4.30
CA CYS A 114 -10.57 9.53 -5.24
C CYS A 114 -10.46 9.03 -6.71
N THR A 115 -10.52 7.72 -6.97
CA THR A 115 -10.46 7.17 -8.34
C THR A 115 -11.54 7.74 -9.25
N GLN A 116 -12.77 7.92 -8.74
CA GLN A 116 -13.90 8.47 -9.52
C GLN A 116 -13.70 9.94 -9.92
N HIS A 117 -12.87 10.68 -9.17
CA HIS A 117 -12.53 12.07 -9.46
C HIS A 117 -11.41 12.21 -10.50
N GLY A 118 -10.80 11.10 -10.94
CA GLY A 118 -9.73 11.08 -11.93
C GLY A 118 -8.41 11.71 -11.45
N VAL A 119 -8.24 11.92 -10.14
CA VAL A 119 -7.02 12.53 -9.57
C VAL A 119 -5.88 11.53 -9.39
N ILE A 120 -6.19 10.23 -9.30
CA ILE A 120 -5.20 9.17 -9.15
C ILE A 120 -4.54 8.87 -10.50
N LEU A 121 -3.23 9.08 -10.59
CA LEU A 121 -2.44 8.78 -11.79
C LEU A 121 -1.91 7.35 -11.84
N GLY A 122 -1.61 6.82 -10.66
CA GLY A 122 -0.98 5.54 -10.55
C GLY A 122 -0.82 5.16 -9.10
N THR A 123 -0.92 3.86 -8.87
CA THR A 123 -0.87 3.25 -7.56
C THR A 123 0.19 2.16 -7.56
N PHE A 124 0.91 2.03 -6.46
CA PHE A 124 1.81 0.92 -6.25
C PHE A 124 1.78 0.53 -4.78
N PHE A 125 1.32 -0.68 -4.51
CA PHE A 125 1.32 -1.21 -3.16
C PHE A 125 2.36 -2.31 -3.06
N PHE A 126 3.43 -2.04 -2.32
CA PHE A 126 4.45 -3.03 -2.02
C PHE A 126 3.87 -4.18 -1.17
N SER A 127 4.51 -5.34 -1.25
CA SER A 127 4.22 -6.43 -0.34
C SER A 127 5.44 -7.31 -0.12
N ARG A 128 5.96 -7.42 1.11
CA ARG A 128 7.13 -8.28 1.43
C ARG A 128 6.91 -9.74 1.02
N MET A 129 5.65 -10.17 1.02
CA MET A 129 5.23 -11.55 0.74
C MET A 129 5.05 -11.85 -0.75
N ASP A 130 5.13 -10.84 -1.62
CA ASP A 130 4.92 -10.99 -3.06
C ASP A 130 6.13 -10.49 -3.84
N ILE A 131 6.91 -11.45 -4.35
CA ILE A 131 8.14 -11.21 -5.10
C ILE A 131 7.96 -10.38 -6.37
N SER A 132 6.72 -10.28 -6.88
CA SER A 132 6.43 -9.47 -8.06
C SER A 132 6.38 -7.97 -7.76
N ARG A 133 6.31 -7.57 -6.47
CA ARG A 133 6.09 -6.18 -6.03
C ARG A 133 6.82 -5.82 -4.74
N ASN A 134 7.90 -6.51 -4.40
CA ASN A 134 8.76 -6.21 -3.24
C ASN A 134 10.13 -5.61 -3.63
N PHE A 135 10.27 -5.14 -4.87
CA PHE A 135 11.49 -4.59 -5.46
C PHE A 135 11.20 -3.21 -6.07
N ALA A 136 12.11 -2.26 -5.92
CA ALA A 136 11.91 -0.90 -6.43
C ALA A 136 12.02 -0.81 -7.96
N GLU A 137 12.68 -1.78 -8.59
CA GLU A 137 12.92 -1.89 -10.02
C GLU A 137 11.63 -1.99 -10.83
N VAL A 138 10.57 -2.54 -10.24
CA VAL A 138 9.24 -2.64 -10.88
C VAL A 138 8.34 -1.44 -10.58
N LEU A 139 8.71 -0.57 -9.63
CA LEU A 139 7.89 0.58 -9.24
C LEU A 139 7.64 1.52 -10.43
N ILE A 140 8.71 2.01 -11.03
CA ILE A 140 8.63 3.05 -12.07
C ILE A 140 8.00 2.54 -13.37
N PRO A 141 8.32 1.35 -13.89
CA PRO A 141 7.63 0.79 -15.04
C PRO A 141 6.12 0.62 -14.79
N THR A 142 5.73 0.25 -13.56
CA THR A 142 4.31 0.10 -13.18
C THR A 142 3.58 1.45 -13.12
N LEU A 143 4.22 2.50 -12.60
CA LEU A 143 3.65 3.85 -12.61
C LEU A 143 3.56 4.41 -14.04
N ALA A 144 4.59 4.19 -14.87
CA ALA A 144 4.60 4.60 -16.28
C ALA A 144 3.53 3.86 -17.11
N TYR A 145 3.29 2.58 -16.83
CA TYR A 145 2.20 1.81 -17.42
C TYR A 145 0.83 2.43 -17.10
N GLN A 146 0.58 2.77 -15.84
CA GLN A 146 -0.67 3.44 -15.43
C GLN A 146 -0.81 4.82 -16.05
N LEU A 147 0.28 5.61 -16.10
CA LEU A 147 0.30 6.91 -16.78
C LEU A 147 -0.07 6.79 -18.26
N ALA A 148 0.50 5.80 -18.97
CA ALA A 148 0.21 5.55 -20.38
C ALA A 148 -1.23 5.06 -20.62
N GLY A 149 -1.81 4.33 -19.67
CA GLY A 149 -3.22 3.94 -19.70
C GLY A 149 -4.16 5.13 -19.47
N ALA A 150 -3.80 6.04 -18.56
CA ALA A 150 -4.59 7.24 -18.26
C ALA A 150 -4.47 8.32 -19.34
N PHE A 151 -3.30 8.46 -19.96
CA PHE A 151 -3.00 9.44 -21.01
C PHE A 151 -2.31 8.74 -22.18
N PRO A 152 -3.07 8.25 -23.17
CA PRO A 152 -2.51 7.59 -24.34
C PRO A 152 -1.45 8.42 -25.09
N GLU A 153 -1.53 9.75 -25.02
CA GLU A 153 -0.54 10.69 -25.58
C GLU A 153 0.86 10.50 -24.98
N ALA A 154 0.98 10.00 -23.74
CA ALA A 154 2.26 9.68 -23.12
C ALA A 154 3.07 8.68 -23.97
N MET A 155 2.39 7.82 -24.74
CA MET A 155 3.03 6.83 -25.59
C MET A 155 3.82 7.44 -26.75
N ALA A 156 3.53 8.69 -27.15
CA ALA A 156 4.35 9.41 -28.13
C ALA A 156 5.79 9.61 -27.65
N ILE A 157 6.01 9.64 -26.32
CA ILE A 157 7.32 9.75 -25.70
C ILE A 157 7.84 8.40 -25.22
N LEU A 158 6.98 7.58 -24.61
CA LEU A 158 7.39 6.28 -24.06
C LEU A 158 7.81 5.29 -25.15
N ALA A 159 7.10 5.23 -26.29
CA ALA A 159 7.40 4.24 -27.32
C ALA A 159 8.81 4.41 -27.93
N PRO A 160 9.25 5.62 -28.34
CA PRO A 160 10.61 5.83 -28.80
C PRO A 160 11.68 5.48 -27.76
N ILE A 161 11.44 5.78 -26.48
CA ILE A 161 12.36 5.45 -25.38
C ILE A 161 12.54 3.94 -25.26
N ILE A 162 11.42 3.20 -25.17
CA ILE A 162 11.41 1.74 -25.00
C ILE A 162 12.00 1.01 -26.22
N HIS A 163 11.77 1.53 -27.43
CA HIS A 163 12.32 0.93 -28.64
C HIS A 163 13.81 1.19 -28.81
N ARG A 164 14.27 2.39 -28.45
CA ARG A 164 15.70 2.73 -28.51
C ARG A 164 16.50 1.98 -27.46
N ASP A 165 15.96 1.85 -26.25
CA ASP A 165 16.61 1.17 -25.14
C ASP A 165 15.66 0.17 -24.46
N PRO A 166 15.61 -1.08 -24.94
CA PRO A 166 14.82 -2.13 -24.30
C PRO A 166 15.28 -2.46 -22.88
N LEU A 167 16.49 -2.09 -22.48
CA LEU A 167 17.03 -2.31 -21.13
C LEU A 167 16.64 -1.21 -20.14
N ILE A 168 15.85 -0.23 -20.56
CA ILE A 168 15.39 0.88 -19.71
C ILE A 168 14.71 0.39 -18.42
N PHE A 169 14.01 -0.75 -18.46
CA PHE A 169 13.34 -1.36 -17.30
C PHE A 169 14.32 -1.96 -16.27
N THR A 170 15.59 -2.10 -16.63
CA THR A 170 16.69 -2.56 -15.75
C THR A 170 17.70 -1.45 -15.47
N ALA A 171 17.48 -0.26 -16.00
CA ALA A 171 18.32 0.90 -15.74
C ALA A 171 18.16 1.35 -14.27
N SER A 172 19.09 2.21 -13.81
CA SER A 172 19.01 2.78 -12.47
C SER A 172 17.66 3.47 -12.22
N LEU A 173 17.18 3.46 -10.97
CA LEU A 173 15.92 4.09 -10.59
C LEU A 173 15.85 5.57 -11.03
N ARG A 174 16.98 6.29 -10.93
CA ARG A 174 17.12 7.68 -11.41
C ARG A 174 16.85 7.80 -12.91
N THR A 175 17.41 6.89 -13.71
CA THR A 175 17.18 6.86 -15.17
C THR A 175 15.73 6.53 -15.48
N GLN A 176 15.15 5.55 -14.79
CA GLN A 176 13.75 5.18 -15.00
C GLN A 176 12.81 6.33 -14.68
N VAL A 177 12.97 7.01 -13.53
CA VAL A 177 12.13 8.17 -13.18
C VAL A 177 12.25 9.26 -14.24
N ARG A 178 13.47 9.58 -14.66
CA ARG A 178 13.70 10.63 -15.67
C ARG A 178 13.02 10.30 -17.01
N GLU A 179 13.27 9.11 -17.55
CA GLU A 179 12.82 8.76 -18.90
C GLU A 179 11.37 8.27 -18.94
N LEU A 180 10.91 7.50 -17.95
CA LEU A 180 9.60 6.83 -17.98
C LEU A 180 8.51 7.59 -17.22
N LEU A 181 8.86 8.52 -16.32
CA LEU A 181 7.87 9.38 -15.64
C LEU A 181 8.04 10.83 -16.04
N VAL A 182 9.13 11.49 -15.65
CA VAL A 182 9.31 12.94 -15.78
C VAL A 182 9.17 13.42 -17.22
N ARG A 183 9.85 12.78 -18.16
CA ARG A 183 9.86 13.23 -19.55
C ARG A 183 8.47 13.08 -20.21
N PRO A 184 7.74 11.97 -20.09
CA PRO A 184 6.34 11.88 -20.52
C PRO A 184 5.44 12.90 -19.84
N ILE A 185 5.61 13.10 -18.53
CA ILE A 185 4.88 14.09 -17.72
C ILE A 185 5.03 15.51 -18.26
N LEU A 186 6.27 15.95 -18.50
CA LEU A 186 6.56 17.29 -19.02
C LEU A 186 5.97 17.45 -20.42
N TYR A 187 6.07 16.42 -21.26
CA TYR A 187 5.44 16.42 -22.57
C TYR A 187 3.92 16.62 -22.49
N LEU A 188 3.23 15.88 -21.61
CA LEU A 188 1.78 16.00 -21.41
C LEU A 188 1.37 17.41 -20.94
N VAL A 189 2.21 18.04 -20.12
CA VAL A 189 2.04 19.44 -19.71
C VAL A 189 2.22 20.39 -20.89
N ASP A 190 3.30 20.23 -21.66
CA ASP A 190 3.63 21.10 -22.81
C ASP A 190 2.56 21.06 -23.91
N ILE A 191 1.94 19.90 -24.14
CA ILE A 191 0.85 19.77 -25.12
C ILE A 191 -0.53 20.15 -24.55
N GLY A 192 -0.61 20.48 -23.26
CA GLY A 192 -1.84 20.91 -22.60
C GLY A 192 -2.84 19.78 -22.30
N VAL A 193 -2.42 18.51 -22.37
CA VAL A 193 -3.24 17.36 -21.92
C VAL A 193 -3.35 17.37 -20.40
N ILE A 194 -2.25 17.69 -19.72
CA ILE A 194 -2.21 17.90 -18.27
C ILE A 194 -1.86 19.36 -18.02
N GLY A 195 -2.87 20.23 -18.10
CA GLY A 195 -2.78 21.65 -17.74
C GLY A 195 -3.48 21.97 -16.41
N ASN A 196 -3.39 23.22 -15.95
CA ASN A 196 -4.04 23.76 -14.75
C ASN A 196 -5.57 23.57 -14.76
N THR A 197 -6.07 22.35 -14.52
CA THR A 197 -7.38 22.18 -13.90
C THR A 197 -7.25 22.80 -12.52
N VAL A 198 -7.69 24.06 -12.41
CA VAL A 198 -7.73 24.79 -11.14
C VAL A 198 -8.41 23.89 -10.11
N GLY A 199 -7.69 23.53 -9.05
CA GLY A 199 -8.13 22.58 -8.02
C GLY A 199 -7.41 21.23 -8.12
N LEU A 200 -7.80 20.36 -9.05
CA LEU A 200 -7.47 18.92 -8.96
C LEU A 200 -5.97 18.61 -9.01
N ARG A 201 -5.47 17.93 -7.96
CA ARG A 201 -4.09 17.45 -7.87
C ARG A 201 -3.97 16.10 -8.57
N ARG A 202 -2.88 15.88 -9.30
CA ARG A 202 -2.61 14.60 -9.95
C ARG A 202 -1.64 13.78 -9.09
N VAL A 203 -2.11 12.67 -8.54
CA VAL A 203 -1.45 12.01 -7.40
C VAL A 203 -0.99 10.60 -7.74
N PHE A 204 0.27 10.30 -7.44
CA PHE A 204 0.79 8.94 -7.35
C PHE A 204 0.73 8.48 -5.90
N VAL A 205 0.19 7.27 -5.68
CA VAL A 205 0.04 6.68 -4.35
C VAL A 205 0.91 5.44 -4.23
N ILE A 206 1.84 5.44 -3.26
CA ILE A 206 2.77 4.33 -3.02
C ILE A 206 2.61 3.84 -1.59
N ASP A 207 2.09 2.63 -1.39
CA ASP A 207 1.89 2.06 -0.06
C ASP A 207 2.99 1.07 0.31
N GLY A 208 3.44 1.13 1.56
CA GLY A 208 4.34 0.13 2.15
C GLY A 208 5.77 0.22 1.64
N LEU A 209 6.36 1.41 1.51
CA LEU A 209 7.75 1.52 1.03
C LEU A 209 8.73 0.69 1.89
N ASP A 210 8.47 0.53 3.19
CA ASP A 210 9.24 -0.36 4.08
C ASP A 210 9.14 -1.86 3.70
N GLU A 211 8.22 -2.22 2.82
CA GLU A 211 8.06 -3.56 2.28
C GLU A 211 8.92 -3.83 1.03
N CYS A 212 9.63 -2.82 0.52
CA CYS A 212 10.69 -3.01 -0.45
C CYS A 212 11.90 -3.72 0.20
N SER A 213 12.39 -4.77 -0.45
CA SER A 213 13.38 -5.70 0.11
C SER A 213 14.76 -5.07 0.36
N ASP A 214 15.12 -4.02 -0.38
CA ASP A 214 16.41 -3.33 -0.25
C ASP A 214 16.22 -1.95 0.44
N PRO A 215 16.74 -1.77 1.68
CA PRO A 215 16.70 -0.50 2.39
C PRO A 215 17.38 0.67 1.66
N GLN A 216 18.41 0.40 0.85
CA GLN A 216 19.05 1.44 0.04
C GLN A 216 18.11 1.93 -1.06
N GLN A 217 17.33 1.02 -1.67
CA GLN A 217 16.32 1.40 -2.66
C GLN A 217 15.16 2.16 -2.03
N GLN A 218 14.77 1.84 -0.79
CA GLN A 218 13.74 2.60 -0.07
C GLN A 218 14.11 4.09 0.04
N ALA A 219 15.32 4.38 0.50
CA ALA A 219 15.82 5.74 0.59
C ALA A 219 15.95 6.38 -0.80
N LEU A 220 16.44 5.62 -1.80
CA LEU A 220 16.60 6.11 -3.16
C LEU A 220 15.25 6.51 -3.81
N VAL A 221 14.17 5.76 -3.57
CA VAL A 221 12.83 6.12 -4.06
C VAL A 221 12.44 7.53 -3.59
N ILE A 222 12.61 7.82 -2.30
CA ILE A 222 12.31 9.13 -1.72
C ILE A 222 13.19 10.22 -2.34
N GLU A 223 14.51 9.99 -2.39
CA GLU A 223 15.46 10.97 -2.92
C GLU A 223 15.16 11.32 -4.38
N VAL A 224 14.82 10.32 -5.22
CA VAL A 224 14.56 10.54 -6.64
C VAL A 224 13.22 11.23 -6.87
N VAL A 225 12.17 10.84 -6.13
CA VAL A 225 10.87 11.51 -6.19
C VAL A 225 11.00 12.98 -5.78
N ALA A 226 11.66 13.25 -4.66
CA ALA A 226 11.90 14.60 -4.19
C ALA A 226 12.75 15.44 -5.16
N SER A 227 13.83 14.86 -5.69
CA SER A 227 14.68 15.54 -6.68
C SER A 227 13.88 15.94 -7.92
N MET A 228 12.99 15.07 -8.40
CA MET A 228 12.09 15.36 -9.51
C MET A 228 11.13 16.52 -9.17
N LEU A 229 10.48 16.48 -8.01
CA LEU A 229 9.52 17.52 -7.59
C LEU A 229 10.19 18.89 -7.43
N ASN A 230 11.43 18.91 -6.94
CA ASN A 230 12.20 20.14 -6.74
C ASN A 230 12.78 20.69 -8.06
N ALA A 231 13.21 19.82 -8.97
CA ALA A 231 13.79 20.22 -10.25
C ALA A 231 12.74 20.72 -11.26
N HIS A 232 11.48 20.28 -11.12
CA HIS A 232 10.44 20.57 -12.09
C HIS A 232 9.16 21.07 -11.43
N HIS A 233 8.60 22.14 -12.00
CA HIS A 233 7.29 22.67 -11.62
C HIS A 233 6.16 21.85 -12.25
N ILE A 234 6.09 20.57 -11.88
CA ILE A 234 5.11 19.61 -12.40
C ILE A 234 3.85 19.57 -11.52
N PRO A 235 2.64 19.40 -12.08
CA PRO A 235 1.38 19.38 -11.32
C PRO A 235 1.16 18.07 -10.53
N PHE A 236 2.23 17.29 -10.33
CA PHE A 236 2.18 15.96 -9.75
C PHE A 236 2.54 15.96 -8.28
N HIS A 237 1.87 15.08 -7.57
CA HIS A 237 1.92 14.93 -6.14
C HIS A 237 2.17 13.46 -5.79
N PHE A 238 2.80 13.23 -4.65
CA PHE A 238 3.09 11.89 -4.15
C PHE A 238 2.53 11.74 -2.75
N LEU A 239 1.78 10.65 -2.55
CA LEU A 239 1.41 10.15 -1.23
C LEU A 239 2.12 8.81 -1.04
N ILE A 240 3.02 8.74 -0.07
CA ILE A 240 3.74 7.50 0.25
C ILE A 240 3.41 7.08 1.68
N SER A 241 3.23 5.77 1.90
CA SER A 241 3.17 5.22 3.25
C SER A 241 4.37 4.34 3.57
N SER A 242 4.79 4.34 4.84
CA SER A 242 5.74 3.34 5.35
C SER A 242 5.75 3.26 6.87
N ARG A 243 6.52 2.32 7.42
CA ARG A 243 6.99 2.42 8.81
C ARG A 243 7.97 3.59 8.97
N PHE A 244 8.12 4.07 10.20
CA PHE A 244 9.13 5.06 10.58
C PHE A 244 10.51 4.39 10.73
N GLU A 245 11.04 3.83 9.64
CA GLU A 245 12.39 3.26 9.62
C GLU A 245 13.44 4.36 9.40
N VAL A 246 14.59 4.24 10.07
CA VAL A 246 15.63 5.30 10.11
C VAL A 246 16.11 5.70 8.71
N ALA A 247 16.25 4.75 7.79
CA ALA A 247 16.69 5.03 6.43
C ALA A 247 15.68 5.90 5.66
N ILE A 248 14.39 5.58 5.79
CA ILE A 248 13.28 6.29 5.15
C ILE A 248 13.12 7.67 5.78
N SER A 249 13.10 7.77 7.11
CA SER A 249 12.92 9.05 7.81
C SER A 249 14.06 10.02 7.51
N ASN A 250 15.31 9.55 7.55
CA ASN A 250 16.47 10.37 7.20
C ASN A 250 16.44 10.82 5.74
N ALA A 251 16.05 9.93 4.82
CA ALA A 251 15.92 10.27 3.40
C ALA A 251 14.85 11.34 3.18
N PHE A 252 13.69 11.21 3.84
CA PHE A 252 12.60 12.18 3.73
C PHE A 252 12.96 13.53 4.35
N GLN A 253 13.60 13.55 5.52
CA GLN A 253 14.04 14.80 6.16
C GLN A 253 15.13 15.52 5.34
N LYS A 254 16.08 14.78 4.79
CA LYS A 254 17.10 15.33 3.90
C LYS A 254 16.48 15.87 2.60
N ALA A 255 15.51 15.14 2.04
CA ALA A 255 14.80 15.51 0.82
C ALA A 255 13.90 16.74 1.00
N SER A 256 13.23 16.86 2.15
CA SER A 256 12.40 18.01 2.47
C SER A 256 13.27 19.24 2.68
N GLY A 257 14.44 19.13 3.32
CA GLY A 257 15.35 20.26 3.51
C GLY A 257 14.72 21.47 4.22
N GLY A 258 13.62 21.24 4.96
CA GLY A 258 12.78 22.28 5.56
C GLY A 258 11.79 22.98 4.61
N HIS A 259 11.59 22.46 3.40
CA HIS A 259 10.70 23.02 2.39
C HIS A 259 9.23 22.76 2.74
N GLU A 260 8.39 23.79 2.64
CA GLU A 260 6.97 23.77 3.02
C GLU A 260 6.09 22.87 2.12
N SER A 261 6.64 22.36 1.01
CA SER A 261 5.92 21.48 0.09
C SER A 261 5.97 20.00 0.47
N PHE A 262 6.51 19.66 1.64
CA PHE A 262 6.63 18.29 2.15
C PHE A 262 5.91 18.19 3.50
N ALA A 263 5.05 17.19 3.65
CA ALA A 263 4.37 16.91 4.90
C ALA A 263 4.61 15.46 5.35
N SER A 264 4.71 15.28 6.66
CA SER A 264 4.68 13.97 7.31
C SER A 264 3.44 13.86 8.18
N ILE A 265 2.74 12.74 8.09
CA ILE A 265 1.55 12.42 8.89
C ILE A 265 1.89 11.22 9.77
N SER A 266 1.85 11.39 11.10
CA SER A 266 2.11 10.31 12.03
C SER A 266 0.81 9.68 12.53
N LEU A 267 0.61 8.39 12.26
CA LEU A 267 -0.51 7.63 12.83
C LEU A 267 -0.25 7.17 14.26
N ASP A 268 0.97 7.33 14.79
CA ASP A 268 1.35 6.88 16.14
C ASP A 268 1.11 7.97 17.20
N HIS A 269 1.14 9.26 16.80
CA HIS A 269 1.13 10.39 17.74
C HIS A 269 0.02 11.40 17.46
N ASP A 270 -0.42 11.54 16.21
CA ASP A 270 -1.33 12.63 15.83
C ASP A 270 -2.81 12.24 16.01
N TYR A 271 -3.10 11.02 16.47
CA TYR A 271 -4.46 10.50 16.56
C TYR A 271 -4.64 9.37 17.57
N ASP A 272 -5.67 9.51 18.41
CA ASP A 272 -6.15 8.44 19.27
C ASP A 272 -7.14 7.54 18.51
N ALA A 273 -6.70 6.32 18.18
CA ALA A 273 -7.51 5.32 17.48
C ALA A 273 -8.54 4.61 18.37
N THR A 274 -8.57 4.88 19.68
CA THR A 274 -9.41 4.17 20.65
C THR A 274 -10.90 4.25 20.29
N SER A 275 -11.37 5.44 19.91
CA SER A 275 -12.77 5.64 19.53
C SER A 275 -13.15 4.84 18.28
N ASP A 276 -12.34 4.94 17.22
CA ASP A 276 -12.55 4.20 15.98
C ASP A 276 -12.50 2.69 16.16
N ILE A 277 -11.56 2.19 16.97
CA ILE A 277 -11.46 0.77 17.28
C ILE A 277 -12.71 0.32 18.04
N GLY A 278 -13.21 1.14 18.97
CA GLY A 278 -14.49 0.88 19.64
C GLY A 278 -15.66 0.76 18.66
N HIS A 279 -15.75 1.67 17.69
CA HIS A 279 -16.75 1.59 16.62
C HIS A 279 -16.59 0.32 15.78
N PHE A 280 -15.38 0.01 15.32
CA PHE A 280 -15.11 -1.20 14.54
C PHE A 280 -15.49 -2.48 15.29
N ILE A 281 -15.13 -2.59 16.58
CA ILE A 281 -15.48 -3.75 17.41
C ILE A 281 -16.99 -3.88 17.57
N ALA A 282 -17.67 -2.78 17.89
CA ALA A 282 -19.12 -2.77 18.07
C ALA A 282 -19.86 -3.17 16.78
N ASP A 283 -19.40 -2.70 15.63
CA ASP A 283 -19.95 -3.04 14.32
C ASP A 283 -19.72 -4.51 13.97
N SER A 284 -18.49 -4.98 14.19
CA SER A 284 -18.13 -6.39 13.98
C SER A 284 -19.00 -7.34 14.81
N PHE A 285 -19.31 -6.98 16.06
CA PHE A 285 -20.25 -7.75 16.88
C PHE A 285 -21.67 -7.75 16.32
N ARG A 286 -22.16 -6.60 15.84
CA ARG A 286 -23.49 -6.53 15.19
C ARG A 286 -23.55 -7.41 13.95
N ASP A 287 -22.46 -7.47 13.18
CA ASP A 287 -22.38 -8.34 12.00
C ASP A 287 -22.37 -9.82 12.38
N ILE A 288 -21.64 -10.21 13.43
CA ILE A 288 -21.65 -11.58 13.95
C ILE A 288 -23.07 -11.99 14.37
N VAL A 289 -23.78 -11.16 15.14
CA VAL A 289 -25.16 -11.46 15.57
C VAL A 289 -26.10 -11.67 14.37
N LYS A 290 -25.92 -10.90 13.29
CA LYS A 290 -26.79 -10.97 12.11
C LYS A 290 -26.44 -12.13 11.18
N LEU A 291 -25.16 -12.34 10.93
CA LEU A 291 -24.67 -13.12 9.79
C LEU A 291 -24.11 -14.49 10.18
N HIS A 292 -23.77 -14.71 11.45
CA HIS A 292 -23.08 -15.95 11.85
C HIS A 292 -23.96 -17.20 11.67
N PRO A 293 -23.42 -18.33 11.18
CA PRO A 293 -24.19 -19.58 11.01
C PRO A 293 -24.83 -20.08 12.32
N LEU A 294 -24.12 -19.89 13.45
CA LEU A 294 -24.58 -20.26 14.80
C LEU A 294 -25.29 -19.11 15.54
N ARG A 295 -25.85 -18.12 14.82
CA ARG A 295 -26.50 -16.95 15.45
C ARG A 295 -27.65 -17.29 16.41
N ALA A 296 -28.32 -18.43 16.20
CA ALA A 296 -29.38 -18.90 17.10
C ALA A 296 -28.87 -19.27 18.49
N ASP A 297 -27.58 -19.59 18.62
CA ASP A 297 -26.92 -19.94 19.89
C ASP A 297 -26.26 -18.72 20.55
N ILE A 298 -26.43 -17.52 19.97
CA ILE A 298 -25.90 -16.27 20.53
C ILE A 298 -26.97 -15.68 21.49
N PRO A 299 -26.61 -15.33 22.73
CA PRO A 299 -27.56 -14.70 23.66
C PRO A 299 -28.10 -13.35 23.16
N GLU A 300 -29.35 -13.00 23.50
CA GLU A 300 -29.99 -11.75 23.03
C GLU A 300 -29.24 -10.47 23.43
N ASN A 301 -28.60 -10.44 24.60
CA ASN A 301 -27.86 -9.28 25.11
C ASN A 301 -26.33 -9.41 24.90
N TRP A 302 -25.93 -10.09 23.83
CA TRP A 302 -24.53 -10.30 23.47
C TRP A 302 -24.07 -9.31 22.38
N PRO A 303 -22.83 -8.79 22.47
CA PRO A 303 -21.92 -8.86 23.61
C PRO A 303 -22.34 -7.93 24.75
N SER A 304 -21.76 -8.11 25.94
CA SER A 304 -21.94 -7.11 27.00
C SER A 304 -21.21 -5.80 26.65
N PRO A 305 -21.70 -4.62 27.06
CA PRO A 305 -20.98 -3.36 26.86
C PRO A 305 -19.56 -3.40 27.45
N ARG A 306 -19.39 -4.07 28.60
CA ARG A 306 -18.10 -4.28 29.25
C ARG A 306 -17.12 -5.06 28.39
N ALA A 307 -17.59 -6.04 27.62
CA ALA A 307 -16.73 -6.79 26.70
C ALA A 307 -16.18 -5.89 25.60
N ILE A 308 -17.02 -5.02 25.02
CA ILE A 308 -16.60 -4.03 24.02
C ILE A 308 -15.54 -3.09 24.60
N ASP A 309 -15.79 -2.52 25.78
CA ASP A 309 -14.84 -1.61 26.43
C ASP A 309 -13.51 -2.29 26.79
N ASN A 310 -13.56 -3.53 27.26
CA ASN A 310 -12.37 -4.32 27.61
C ASN A 310 -11.51 -4.60 26.38
N LEU A 311 -12.12 -5.11 25.30
CA LEU A 311 -11.43 -5.37 24.04
C LEU A 311 -10.84 -4.08 23.45
N LYS A 312 -11.62 -2.99 23.46
CA LYS A 312 -11.16 -1.67 22.99
C LYS A 312 -9.89 -1.24 23.71
N TRP A 313 -9.85 -1.25 25.04
CA TRP A 313 -8.68 -0.84 25.81
C TRP A 313 -7.45 -1.73 25.53
N ARG A 314 -7.66 -3.05 25.42
CA ARG A 314 -6.57 -4.03 25.28
C ARG A 314 -5.93 -4.06 23.90
N THR A 315 -6.64 -3.60 22.87
CA THR A 315 -6.04 -3.45 21.54
C THR A 315 -4.87 -2.45 21.51
N SER A 316 -4.70 -1.63 22.55
CA SER A 316 -3.60 -0.67 22.69
C SER A 316 -3.50 0.28 21.49
N GLY A 317 -4.64 0.65 20.89
CA GLY A 317 -4.69 1.52 19.70
C GLY A 317 -4.37 0.83 18.37
N LEU A 318 -4.20 -0.50 18.36
CA LEU A 318 -3.81 -1.25 17.15
C LEU A 318 -5.01 -1.96 16.50
N PHE A 319 -5.36 -1.52 15.28
CA PHE A 319 -6.43 -2.13 14.49
C PHE A 319 -6.17 -3.61 14.16
N ILE A 320 -4.90 -4.00 13.97
CA ILE A 320 -4.57 -5.41 13.69
C ILE A 320 -4.98 -6.33 14.85
N HIS A 321 -4.88 -5.88 16.09
CA HIS A 321 -5.32 -6.66 17.25
C HIS A 321 -6.83 -6.80 17.25
N ALA A 322 -7.56 -5.69 17.09
CA ALA A 322 -9.01 -5.70 17.03
C ALA A 322 -9.52 -6.62 15.89
N ALA A 323 -8.97 -6.47 14.69
CA ALA A 323 -9.35 -7.27 13.53
C ALA A 323 -9.05 -8.76 13.73
N THR A 324 -7.93 -9.09 14.36
CA THR A 324 -7.56 -10.49 14.66
C THR A 324 -8.53 -11.12 15.66
N VAL A 325 -8.83 -10.42 16.75
CA VAL A 325 -9.79 -10.87 17.77
C VAL A 325 -11.17 -11.05 17.16
N MET A 326 -11.67 -10.06 16.41
CA MET A 326 -12.99 -10.14 15.79
C MET A 326 -13.07 -11.26 14.76
N LYS A 327 -12.03 -11.49 13.97
CA LYS A 327 -11.95 -12.60 13.04
C LYS A 327 -11.96 -13.96 13.75
N PHE A 328 -11.27 -14.07 14.89
CA PHE A 328 -11.31 -15.27 15.71
C PHE A 328 -12.73 -15.54 16.23
N ILE A 329 -13.38 -14.54 16.83
CA ILE A 329 -14.74 -14.68 17.37
C ILE A 329 -15.77 -14.98 16.26
N ALA A 330 -15.59 -14.43 15.06
CA ALA A 330 -16.45 -14.66 13.89
C ALA A 330 -16.20 -16.00 13.18
N SER A 331 -15.37 -16.90 13.73
CA SER A 331 -15.04 -18.16 13.08
C SER A 331 -16.29 -19.04 12.91
N PRO A 332 -16.62 -19.48 11.67
CA PRO A 332 -17.88 -20.18 11.39
C PRO A 332 -18.01 -21.52 12.12
N ASP A 333 -16.89 -22.13 12.48
CA ASP A 333 -16.81 -23.43 13.16
C ASP A 333 -16.97 -23.35 14.68
N GLY A 334 -17.04 -22.13 15.26
CA GLY A 334 -17.08 -21.94 16.71
C GLY A 334 -18.25 -21.09 17.16
N ASN A 335 -18.79 -21.39 18.35
CA ASN A 335 -19.84 -20.57 18.94
C ASN A 335 -19.25 -19.20 19.39
N PRO A 336 -19.73 -18.06 18.85
CA PRO A 336 -19.14 -16.75 19.14
C PRO A 336 -19.14 -16.34 20.61
N ALA A 337 -20.18 -16.72 21.36
CA ALA A 337 -20.26 -16.41 22.78
C ALA A 337 -19.19 -17.16 23.59
N ARG A 338 -18.92 -18.43 23.25
CA ARG A 338 -17.81 -19.20 23.86
C ARG A 338 -16.45 -18.66 23.44
N LEU A 339 -16.28 -18.30 22.17
CA LEU A 339 -15.01 -17.75 21.69
C LEU A 339 -14.70 -16.39 22.33
N LEU A 340 -15.72 -15.54 22.57
CA LEU A 340 -15.55 -14.31 23.34
C LEU A 340 -15.11 -14.62 24.78
N GLN A 341 -15.73 -15.59 25.47
CA GLN A 341 -15.31 -15.98 26.82
C GLN A 341 -13.85 -16.43 26.86
N VAL A 342 -13.41 -17.22 25.87
CA VAL A 342 -11.99 -17.61 25.74
C VAL A 342 -11.09 -16.39 25.62
N VAL A 343 -11.46 -15.40 24.79
CA VAL A 343 -10.68 -14.15 24.67
C VAL A 343 -10.64 -13.41 26.01
N GLU A 344 -11.77 -13.26 26.69
CA GLU A 344 -11.86 -12.58 28.00
C GLU A 344 -11.07 -13.31 29.10
N GLU A 345 -11.04 -14.66 29.11
CA GLU A 345 -10.30 -15.47 30.08
C GLU A 345 -8.79 -15.44 29.85
N LEU A 346 -8.35 -15.52 28.59
CA LEU A 346 -6.95 -15.36 28.22
C LEU A 346 -6.40 -13.99 28.64
N GLU A 347 -7.27 -12.99 28.61
CA GLU A 347 -6.99 -11.63 29.02
C GLU A 347 -6.93 -11.41 30.55
N LEU A 348 -7.35 -12.38 31.37
CA LEU A 348 -7.33 -12.32 32.84
C LEU A 348 -6.05 -12.92 33.47
N SER A 349 -5.15 -13.53 32.69
CA SER A 349 -3.91 -14.12 33.24
C SER A 349 -2.86 -13.06 33.64
N PRO A 350 -2.15 -13.21 34.79
CA PRO A 350 -1.31 -12.13 35.37
C PRO A 350 0.08 -11.96 34.73
N MET A 351 0.41 -12.74 33.70
CA MET A 351 1.67 -12.52 32.98
C MET A 351 1.49 -11.31 32.07
N GLY A 352 2.41 -10.36 32.16
CA GLY A 352 2.31 -9.02 31.58
C GLY A 352 1.84 -8.97 30.12
N ASN A 353 1.30 -7.82 29.73
CA ASN A 353 0.67 -7.51 28.44
C ASN A 353 1.01 -8.52 27.29
N PRO A 354 0.22 -9.59 27.10
CA PRO A 354 0.46 -10.59 26.04
C PRO A 354 0.25 -10.04 24.63
N PHE A 355 -0.09 -8.75 24.51
CA PHE A 355 -0.28 -8.00 23.27
C PHE A 355 0.88 -7.02 22.99
N GLY A 356 1.98 -7.08 23.76
CA GLY A 356 3.16 -6.25 23.53
C GLY A 356 3.88 -6.55 22.22
N GLN A 357 3.68 -7.75 21.65
CA GLN A 357 4.19 -8.16 20.35
C GLN A 357 3.08 -8.84 19.51
N PRO A 358 2.75 -8.34 18.31
CA PRO A 358 1.76 -8.93 17.40
C PRO A 358 1.98 -10.42 17.11
N GLU A 359 3.24 -10.88 17.16
CA GLU A 359 3.66 -12.25 16.87
C GLU A 359 3.22 -13.26 17.95
N GLU A 360 3.24 -12.87 19.23
CA GLU A 360 2.83 -13.74 20.35
C GLU A 360 1.32 -13.97 20.36
N LEU A 361 0.55 -12.91 20.06
CA LEU A 361 -0.90 -12.97 19.94
C LEU A 361 -1.34 -13.89 18.80
N TYR A 362 -0.66 -13.80 17.65
CA TYR A 362 -0.95 -14.62 16.47
C TYR A 362 -0.63 -16.10 16.71
N LEU A 363 0.53 -16.40 17.29
CA LEU A 363 0.90 -17.77 17.69
C LEU A 363 -0.11 -18.36 18.66
N HIS A 364 -0.61 -17.55 19.60
CA HIS A 364 -1.52 -18.03 20.63
C HIS A 364 -2.95 -18.28 20.10
N PHE A 365 -3.49 -17.39 19.26
CA PHE A 365 -4.78 -17.65 18.59
C PHE A 365 -4.72 -18.90 17.71
N LEU A 366 -3.60 -19.14 17.03
CA LEU A 366 -3.39 -20.37 16.25
C LEU A 366 -3.38 -21.62 17.14
N THR A 367 -2.77 -21.58 18.33
CA THR A 367 -2.82 -22.70 19.27
C THR A 367 -4.21 -22.91 19.86
N SER A 368 -4.93 -21.85 20.22
CA SER A 368 -6.27 -21.93 20.80
C SER A 368 -7.32 -22.38 19.77
N ALA A 369 -7.17 -21.98 18.49
CA ALA A 369 -7.97 -22.47 17.37
C ALA A 369 -7.71 -23.94 17.05
N LYS A 370 -6.45 -24.41 17.19
CA LYS A 370 -6.12 -25.85 17.10
C LYS A 370 -6.72 -26.64 18.27
N TYR A 371 -6.66 -26.09 19.48
CA TYR A 371 -7.20 -26.73 20.68
C TYR A 371 -8.73 -26.87 20.62
N THR A 372 -9.46 -25.84 20.18
CA THR A 372 -10.92 -25.92 19.96
C THR A 372 -11.28 -26.94 18.88
N LYS A 373 -10.49 -27.05 17.80
CA LYS A 373 -10.68 -28.10 16.79
C LYS A 373 -10.41 -29.51 17.33
N GLU A 374 -9.41 -29.71 18.17
CA GLU A 374 -9.12 -31.01 18.79
C GLU A 374 -10.15 -31.43 19.85
N VAL A 375 -10.65 -30.47 20.64
CA VAL A 375 -11.73 -30.70 21.62
C VAL A 375 -13.05 -31.07 20.92
N HIS A 376 -13.40 -30.43 19.80
CA HIS A 376 -14.55 -30.83 18.99
C HIS A 376 -14.37 -32.21 18.33
N ARG A 377 -13.13 -32.59 17.96
CA ARG A 377 -12.82 -33.91 17.41
C ARG A 377 -12.90 -35.03 18.46
N THR A 378 -12.65 -34.72 19.73
CA THR A 378 -12.75 -35.67 20.84
C THR A 378 -14.17 -35.81 21.41
N GLN A 379 -15.04 -34.81 21.22
CA GLN A 379 -16.46 -34.90 21.61
C GLN A 379 -17.39 -35.44 20.51
N THR A 380 -16.98 -35.44 19.24
CA THR A 380 -17.82 -35.91 18.13
C THR A 380 -17.30 -37.22 17.55
N LYS A 381 -17.63 -38.34 18.21
CA LYS A 381 -17.45 -39.68 17.66
C LYS A 381 -18.67 -40.06 16.81
N CYS A 382 -18.85 -39.42 15.65
CA CYS A 382 -19.75 -39.87 14.59
C CYS A 382 -19.32 -39.35 13.20
N THR A 383 -18.86 -40.30 12.37
CA THR A 383 -18.92 -40.40 10.89
C THR A 383 -18.67 -39.17 9.98
N CYS A 384 -17.48 -39.18 9.37
CA CYS A 384 -17.08 -38.82 7.99
C CYS A 384 -17.74 -37.68 7.21
N THR A 385 -16.90 -36.71 6.81
CA THR A 385 -16.52 -36.46 5.40
C THR A 385 -15.12 -35.84 5.34
N LYS A 386 -14.27 -36.38 4.46
CA LYS A 386 -12.91 -35.87 4.17
C LYS A 386 -13.03 -34.58 3.35
N LEU A 387 -12.22 -33.57 3.68
CA LEU A 387 -11.78 -32.54 2.75
C LEU A 387 -10.25 -32.67 2.65
N ASP A 388 -9.80 -33.05 1.46
CA ASP A 388 -8.40 -33.24 1.10
C ASP A 388 -7.71 -31.88 0.95
N TYR A 389 -6.72 -31.60 1.81
CA TYR A 389 -5.64 -30.67 1.47
C TYR A 389 -4.42 -31.48 1.07
N SER A 390 -3.79 -31.11 -0.04
CA SER A 390 -2.55 -31.73 -0.52
C SER A 390 -1.44 -31.55 0.54
N PRO A 391 -0.72 -32.63 0.93
CA PRO A 391 0.37 -32.57 1.91
C PRO A 391 1.47 -31.55 1.58
N ALA A 392 1.59 -31.13 0.31
CA ALA A 392 2.58 -30.14 -0.12
C ALA A 392 2.27 -28.72 0.38
N GLU A 393 1.00 -28.31 0.47
CA GLU A 393 0.62 -26.93 0.89
C GLU A 393 0.82 -26.72 2.40
N VAL A 394 0.54 -27.74 3.20
CA VAL A 394 0.78 -27.71 4.64
C VAL A 394 2.29 -27.73 4.95
N LEU A 395 3.08 -28.43 4.12
CA LEU A 395 4.53 -28.50 4.30
C LEU A 395 5.23 -27.17 3.95
N TYR A 396 4.78 -26.44 2.93
CA TYR A 396 5.36 -25.15 2.55
C TYR A 396 5.12 -24.06 3.61
N VAL A 397 3.92 -24.00 4.18
CA VAL A 397 3.61 -23.06 5.27
C VAL A 397 4.39 -23.42 6.54
N THR A 398 4.53 -24.71 6.84
CA THR A 398 5.25 -25.17 8.05
C THR A 398 6.77 -24.99 7.93
N ILE A 399 7.35 -25.26 6.75
CA ILE A 399 8.79 -25.05 6.48
C ILE A 399 9.12 -23.55 6.44
N GLY A 400 8.25 -22.72 5.86
CA GLY A 400 8.42 -21.26 5.86
C GLY A 400 8.47 -20.68 7.28
N ILE A 401 7.60 -21.17 8.17
CA ILE A 401 7.55 -20.74 9.59
C ILE A 401 8.77 -21.26 10.37
N LEU A 402 9.23 -22.49 10.12
CA LEU A 402 10.42 -23.05 10.78
C LEU A 402 11.72 -22.38 10.33
N LEU A 403 11.84 -21.97 9.06
CA LEU A 403 13.02 -21.24 8.55
C LEU A 403 13.12 -19.83 9.12
N VAL A 404 12.00 -19.10 9.20
CA VAL A 404 11.95 -17.78 9.85
C VAL A 404 12.26 -17.87 11.35
N SER A 405 11.83 -18.94 12.00
CA SER A 405 12.13 -19.21 13.41
C SER A 405 13.61 -19.57 13.63
N ALA A 406 14.22 -20.39 12.76
CA ALA A 406 15.62 -20.79 12.86
C ALA A 406 16.60 -19.63 12.60
N ILE A 407 16.29 -18.75 11.64
CA ILE A 407 17.12 -17.57 11.33
C ILE A 407 17.11 -16.57 12.49
N THR A 408 15.96 -16.38 13.14
CA THR A 408 15.81 -15.49 14.32
C THR A 408 16.56 -16.05 15.54
N VAL A 409 16.50 -17.37 15.77
CA VAL A 409 17.21 -18.03 16.88
C VAL A 409 18.74 -18.02 16.68
N ILE A 410 19.22 -18.22 15.44
CA ILE A 410 20.65 -18.13 15.13
C ILE A 410 21.15 -16.68 15.24
N GLY A 411 20.36 -15.69 14.83
CA GLY A 411 20.67 -14.27 15.00
C GLY A 411 20.81 -13.85 16.46
N LEU A 412 19.89 -14.30 17.32
CA LEU A 412 19.95 -14.07 18.78
C LEU A 412 21.12 -14.79 19.45
N ALA A 413 21.47 -16.00 18.99
CA ALA A 413 22.62 -16.75 19.51
C ALA A 413 23.98 -16.13 19.13
N PHE A 414 24.08 -15.47 17.96
CA PHE A 414 25.29 -14.72 17.57
C PHE A 414 25.40 -13.36 18.29
N ALA A 415 24.27 -12.72 18.61
CA ALA A 415 24.24 -11.49 19.41
C ALA A 415 24.65 -11.72 20.87
N ALA A 416 24.28 -12.87 21.45
CA ALA A 416 24.62 -13.23 22.82
C ALA A 416 26.08 -13.64 23.06
N LYS A 417 26.88 -13.86 22.00
CA LYS A 417 28.28 -14.30 22.09
C LYS A 417 29.31 -13.18 21.90
N LYS A 418 28.84 -11.92 21.80
CA LYS A 418 29.67 -10.72 21.56
C LYS A 418 29.59 -9.67 22.67
N ILE A 419 29.03 -10.02 23.82
CA ILE A 419 29.03 -9.21 25.05
C ILE A 419 30.02 -9.81 26.05
#